data_AF-I1SRN8-F1
#
_entry.id   AF-I1SRN8-F1
#
_cell.length_a   1.000
_cell.length_b   1.000
_cell.length_c   1.000
_cell.angle_alpha   90.00
_cell.angle_beta   90.00
_cell.angle_gamma   90.00
#
_symmetry.space_group_name_H-M   'P 1'
#
loop_
_entity.id
_entity.type
_entity.pdbx_description
1 polymer ?
#
loop_
_entity_poly.entity_id
_entity_poly.type
_entity_poly.pdbx_seq_one_letter_code
_entity_poly.pdbx_strand_id
1 'polypeptide(L)'
;YTRGELLVLDLQGVGEILTDPSVIKSGEKGSYDMIFGPANLGDDAIRNFRAKHHCNSCCRKLKLPDLKRNDYTPEQSDAPSR
;
A
#
# COMPACT_ATOMS: atom_id res chain seq x y z
N TYR A 1 4.47 -0.82 7.88
CA TYR A 1 4.31 -2.26 8.13
C TYR A 1 4.94 -3.06 7.00
N THR A 2 4.40 -3.03 5.78
CA THR A 2 4.90 -3.72 4.57
C THR A 2 6.03 -2.99 3.84
N ARG A 3 6.68 -2.02 4.49
CA ARG A 3 7.73 -1.16 3.90
C ARG A 3 7.37 -0.48 2.55
N GLY A 4 6.09 -0.36 2.21
CA GLY A 4 5.65 0.25 0.95
C GLY A 4 5.40 -0.75 -0.18
N GLU A 5 5.54 -2.05 0.08
CA GLU A 5 5.33 -3.12 -0.91
C GLU A 5 3.85 -3.41 -1.17
N LEU A 6 3.02 -3.34 -0.13
CA LEU A 6 1.59 -3.65 -0.20
C LEU A 6 0.73 -2.54 0.42
N LEU A 7 -0.41 -2.28 -0.21
CA LEU A 7 -1.46 -1.37 0.26
C LEU A 7 -2.82 -2.05 0.11
N VAL A 8 -3.63 -2.03 1.17
CA VAL A 8 -5.00 -2.56 1.14
C VAL A 8 -5.99 -1.40 0.99
N LEU A 9 -6.87 -1.49 0.01
CA LEU A 9 -7.93 -0.53 -0.32
C LEU A 9 -9.30 -1.23 -0.35
N ASP A 10 -10.34 -0.47 -0.70
CA ASP A 10 -11.73 -0.94 -0.77
C ASP A 10 -12.22 -1.62 0.50
N LEU A 11 -11.91 -1.01 1.65
CA LEU A 11 -12.40 -1.47 2.95
C LEU A 11 -13.93 -1.26 3.03
N GLN A 12 -14.69 -2.34 2.90
CA GLN A 12 -16.16 -2.36 2.93
C GLN A 12 -16.65 -3.40 3.93
N GLY A 13 -17.85 -3.25 4.48
CA GLY A 13 -18.41 -4.19 5.46
C GLY A 13 -19.32 -3.53 6.49
N VAL A 14 -19.51 -4.18 7.64
CA VAL A 14 -20.37 -3.71 8.73
C VAL A 14 -19.59 -3.70 10.04
N GLY A 15 -19.43 -2.50 10.61
CA GLY A 15 -18.65 -2.31 11.83
C GLY A 15 -17.19 -2.68 11.62
N GLU A 16 -16.69 -3.61 12.43
CA GLU A 16 -15.31 -4.10 12.36
C GLU A 16 -15.14 -5.33 11.46
N ILE A 17 -16.25 -5.87 10.92
CA ILE A 17 -16.22 -7.00 9.99
C ILE A 17 -16.17 -6.46 8.57
N LEU A 18 -15.01 -6.62 7.93
CA LEU A 18 -14.76 -6.17 6.57
C LEU A 18 -14.83 -7.34 5.57
N THR A 19 -15.15 -7.03 4.32
CA THR A 19 -15.27 -7.98 3.21
C THR A 19 -14.79 -7.35 1.90
N ASP A 20 -14.44 -8.21 0.94
CA ASP A 20 -14.02 -7.86 -0.42
C ASP A 20 -12.95 -6.75 -0.55
N PRO A 21 -11.83 -6.79 0.19
CA PRO A 21 -10.78 -5.78 0.05
C PRO A 21 -9.96 -5.95 -1.24
N SER A 22 -9.43 -4.85 -1.75
CA SER A 22 -8.46 -4.83 -2.86
C SER A 22 -7.03 -4.73 -2.32
N VAL A 23 -6.18 -5.70 -2.64
CA VAL A 23 -4.75 -5.68 -2.26
C VAL A 23 -3.92 -5.21 -3.45
N ILE A 24 -3.25 -4.06 -3.29
CA ILE A 24 -2.40 -3.42 -4.29
C ILE A 24 -0.94 -3.72 -3.97
N LYS A 25 -0.19 -4.22 -4.96
CA LYS A 25 1.26 -4.49 -4.86
C LYS A 25 2.05 -3.42 -5.62
N SER A 26 3.02 -2.80 -4.97
CA SER A 26 3.88 -1.78 -5.60
C SER A 26 4.91 -2.42 -6.51
N GLY A 27 5.28 -1.73 -7.59
CA GLY A 27 6.29 -2.18 -8.56
C GLY A 27 5.77 -3.24 -9.54
N GLU A 28 4.52 -3.69 -9.41
CA GLU A 28 3.93 -4.64 -10.33
C GLU A 28 3.42 -3.91 -11.58
N LYS A 29 4.18 -3.98 -12.68
CA LYS A 29 3.77 -3.52 -14.00
C LYS A 29 3.08 -4.67 -14.73
N GLY A 30 1.75 -4.64 -14.72
CA GLY A 30 0.80 -5.44 -15.48
C GLY A 30 1.33 -6.66 -16.23
N SER A 31 0.88 -7.85 -15.82
CA SER A 31 0.12 -8.80 -16.68
C SER A 31 0.21 -10.26 -16.25
N TYR A 32 0.98 -10.63 -15.22
CA TYR A 32 1.14 -12.07 -14.90
C TYR A 32 1.17 -12.47 -13.42
N ASP A 33 1.08 -11.54 -12.47
CA ASP A 33 1.22 -11.85 -11.04
C ASP A 33 0.11 -11.23 -10.18
N MET A 34 -1.14 -11.23 -10.66
CA MET A 34 -2.33 -10.78 -9.92
C MET A 34 -2.71 -11.77 -8.80
N ILE A 35 -1.77 -12.06 -7.88
CA ILE A 35 -1.88 -13.04 -6.79
C ILE A 35 -3.11 -12.79 -5.92
N PHE A 36 -3.50 -11.53 -5.74
CA PHE A 36 -4.58 -11.13 -4.83
C PHE A 36 -5.90 -10.77 -5.52
N GLY A 37 -5.96 -10.87 -6.86
CA GLY A 37 -7.18 -10.65 -7.64
C GLY A 37 -7.10 -9.52 -8.66
N PRO A 38 -8.18 -9.35 -9.45
CA PRO A 38 -8.18 -8.49 -10.64
C PRO A 38 -8.19 -6.98 -10.34
N ALA A 39 -8.41 -6.59 -9.09
CA ALA A 39 -8.49 -5.20 -8.66
C ALA A 39 -7.11 -4.55 -8.38
N ASN A 40 -6.00 -5.23 -8.69
CA ASN A 40 -4.67 -4.65 -8.53
C ASN A 40 -4.40 -3.56 -9.59
N LEU A 41 -4.67 -2.31 -9.22
CA LEU A 41 -4.40 -1.11 -10.02
C LEU A 41 -2.94 -0.60 -9.91
N GLY A 42 -2.06 -1.36 -9.25
CA GLY A 42 -0.62 -1.10 -9.15
C GLY A 42 -0.25 0.27 -8.55
N ASP A 43 0.88 0.81 -9.01
CA ASP A 43 1.49 2.03 -8.45
C ASP A 43 0.60 3.28 -8.57
N ASP A 44 -0.35 3.31 -9.52
CA ASP A 44 -1.28 4.44 -9.67
C ASP A 44 -2.26 4.54 -8.51
N ALA A 45 -2.78 3.41 -8.01
CA ALA A 45 -3.61 3.40 -6.82
C ALA A 45 -2.83 3.86 -5.58
N ILE A 46 -1.58 3.44 -5.45
CA ILE A 46 -0.69 3.87 -4.37
C ILE A 46 -0.46 5.38 -4.43
N ARG A 47 -0.11 5.91 -5.61
CA ARG A 47 0.11 7.35 -5.82
C ARG A 47 -1.14 8.16 -5.49
N ASN A 48 -2.30 7.73 -5.97
CA ASN A 48 -3.57 8.40 -5.72
C ASN A 48 -3.97 8.37 -4.24
N PHE A 49 -3.79 7.23 -3.57
CA PHE A 49 -4.04 7.12 -2.13
C PHE A 49 -3.15 8.10 -1.35
N ARG A 50 -1.85 8.14 -1.64
CA ARG A 50 -0.91 9.06 -0.97
C ARG A 50 -1.26 10.54 -1.19
N ALA A 51 -1.74 10.89 -2.38
CA ALA A 51 -2.14 12.26 -2.70
C ALA A 51 -3.39 12.70 -1.93
N LYS A 52 -4.36 11.79 -1.76
CA LYS A 52 -5.70 12.10 -1.23
C LYS A 52 -5.90 11.72 0.24
N HIS A 53 -5.07 10.85 0.80
CA HIS A 53 -5.20 10.41 2.18
C HIS A 53 -4.89 11.55 3.15
N HIS A 54 -5.79 11.75 4.12
CA HIS A 54 -5.59 12.65 5.24
C HIS A 54 -5.41 11.83 6.52
N CYS A 55 -4.19 11.81 7.04
CA CYS A 55 -3.90 11.14 8.30
C CYS A 55 -4.81 11.66 9.42
N ASN A 56 -5.39 10.76 10.20
CA ASN A 56 -6.30 11.09 11.29
C ASN A 56 -5.67 10.83 12.68
N SER A 57 -6.48 10.88 13.74
CA SER A 57 -6.02 10.59 15.11
C SER A 57 -5.46 9.18 15.26
N CYS A 58 -6.03 8.18 14.57
CA CYS A 58 -5.55 6.80 14.59
C CYS A 58 -4.15 6.69 13.96
N CYS A 59 -3.93 7.28 12.78
CA CYS A 59 -2.63 7.32 12.12
C CYS A 59 -1.53 7.87 13.04
N ARG A 60 -1.85 8.93 13.81
CA ARG A 60 -0.93 9.55 14.77
C ARG A 60 -0.67 8.66 15.99
N LYS A 61 -1.71 8.04 16.56
CA LYS A 61 -1.56 7.07 17.66
C LYS A 61 -0.67 5.89 17.26
N LEU A 62 -0.80 5.43 16.02
CA LEU A 62 0.02 4.39 15.42
C LEU A 62 1.43 4.86 15.01
N LYS A 63 1.75 6.15 15.18
CA LYS A 63 3.03 6.77 14.81
C LYS A 63 3.42 6.51 13.36
N LEU A 64 2.44 6.51 12.45
CA LEU A 64 2.71 6.32 11.03
C LEU A 64 3.44 7.55 10.47
N PRO A 65 4.47 7.36 9.63
CA PRO A 65 5.13 8.47 8.95
C PRO A 65 4.16 9.15 7.97
N ASP A 66 4.44 10.40 7.63
CA ASP A 66 3.68 11.10 6.60
C ASP A 66 3.84 10.38 5.26
N LEU A 67 2.73 9.89 4.71
CA LEU A 67 2.69 9.17 3.44
C LEU A 67 3.25 10.00 2.28
N LYS A 68 3.29 11.33 2.36
CA LYS A 68 3.90 12.17 1.30
C LYS A 68 5.42 12.07 1.27
N ARG A 69 6.05 11.66 2.37
CA ARG A 69 7.48 11.33 2.46
C ARG A 69 7.64 9.82 2.30
N ASN A 70 7.81 9.30 1.08
CA ASN A 70 8.37 7.95 0.93
C ASN A 70 9.86 8.08 0.66
N ASP A 71 10.64 7.52 1.57
CA ASP A 71 12.07 7.23 1.36
C ASP A 71 12.27 5.80 0.83
N TYR A 72 11.17 5.09 0.49
CA TYR A 72 11.26 3.72 -0.03
C TYR A 72 11.74 3.72 -1.48
N THR A 73 13.03 3.45 -1.66
CA THR A 73 13.65 3.04 -2.92
C THR A 73 13.81 1.52 -2.92
N PRO A 74 13.13 0.78 -3.83
CA PRO A 74 13.23 -0.68 -3.92
C PRO A 74 14.67 -1.20 -4.12
N GLU A 75 15.59 -0.36 -4.60
CA GLU A 75 16.97 -0.77 -4.94
C GLU A 75 17.91 -0.99 -3.75
N GLN A 76 17.48 -0.75 -2.50
CA GLN A 76 18.36 -0.86 -1.32
C GLN A 76 18.15 -2.11 -0.46
N SER A 77 17.17 -2.96 -0.76
CA SER A 77 16.92 -4.19 0.02
C SER A 77 17.70 -5.43 -0.45
N ASP A 78 18.35 -5.38 -1.62
CA ASP A 78 19.07 -6.53 -2.20
C ASP A 78 20.59 -6.33 -2.34
N ALA A 79 21.19 -5.34 -1.68
CA ALA A 79 22.64 -5.24 -1.65
C ALA A 79 23.21 -6.38 -0.78
N PRO A 80 23.99 -7.33 -1.34
CA PRO A 80 24.64 -8.34 -0.52
C PRO A 80 25.63 -7.64 0.42
N SER A 81 25.51 -7.92 1.71
CA SER A 81 26.49 -7.48 2.69
C SER A 81 27.86 -7.98 2.23
N ARG A 82 28.80 -7.06 2.02
CA ARG A 82 30.21 -7.37 1.76
C ARG A 82 30.80 -8.20 2.89
#